data_AF-A0A7R9GRQ5-F1
#
_entry.id   AF-A0A7R9GRQ5-F1
#
_cell.length_a   1.000
_cell.length_b   1.000
_cell.length_c   1.000
_cell.angle_alpha   90.00
_cell.angle_beta   90.00
_cell.angle_gamma   90.00
#
_symmetry.space_group_name_H-M   'P 1'
#
loop_
_entity.id
_entity.type
_entity.pdbx_description
1 polymer ?
#
loop_
_entity_poly.entity_id
_entity_poly.type
_entity_poly.pdbx_seq_one_letter_code
_entity_poly.pdbx_strand_id
1 'polypeptide(L)'
;MTEELNPGSLAWLHQCLPLSYYEVVPCSDSFFTQFGSRVQLFPLDSLTYEIDYEFLWGSDLLIVPVLEEETTFVLCSKNATQVSTYLPQSLWYDFYTSALVSRGGENVTLIAPLDTIPLLVRGGSILPMQEPSATTTLTRKNNLYLLAAADELGVAAGELYWDDGDSLSK
;
A
#
# COMPACT_ATOMS: atom_id res chain seq x y z
N MET A 1 9.85 18.19 -23.38
CA MET A 1 9.11 16.92 -23.50
C MET A 1 8.64 16.63 -22.09
N THR A 2 7.42 17.05 -21.77
CA THR A 2 6.82 16.84 -20.45
C THR A 2 6.28 15.41 -20.46
N GLU A 3 6.90 14.51 -19.71
CA GLU A 3 6.29 13.22 -19.40
C GLU A 3 5.01 13.51 -18.61
N GLU A 4 3.85 13.38 -19.26
CA GLU A 4 2.60 13.23 -18.52
C GLU A 4 2.66 11.86 -17.85
N LEU A 5 2.73 11.86 -16.52
CA LEU A 5 2.43 10.67 -15.72
C LEU A 5 1.06 10.14 -16.15
N ASN A 6 1.02 8.88 -16.61
CA ASN A 6 -0.19 8.20 -17.06
C ASN A 6 -1.27 8.30 -15.95
N PRO A 7 -2.51 8.73 -16.22
CA PRO A 7 -3.57 8.85 -15.21
C PRO A 7 -3.84 7.54 -14.43
N GLY A 8 -3.46 6.37 -14.96
CA GLY A 8 -3.52 5.09 -14.25
C GLY A 8 -2.55 4.97 -13.07
N SER A 9 -1.39 5.63 -13.11
CA SER A 9 -0.35 5.50 -12.07
C SER A 9 -0.71 6.19 -10.76
N LEU A 10 -1.70 7.08 -10.77
CA LEU A 10 -2.24 7.77 -9.59
C LEU A 10 -3.65 7.30 -9.19
N ALA A 11 -4.28 6.43 -9.98
CA ALA A 11 -5.65 5.99 -9.74
C ALA A 11 -5.80 5.25 -8.39
N TRP A 12 -4.78 4.48 -8.00
CA TRP A 12 -4.75 3.78 -6.72
C TRP A 12 -4.71 4.76 -5.52
N LEU A 13 -4.06 5.92 -5.64
CA LEU A 13 -4.08 6.95 -4.59
C LEU A 13 -5.50 7.49 -4.38
N HIS A 14 -6.25 7.70 -5.47
CA HIS A 14 -7.64 8.12 -5.38
C HIS A 14 -8.54 7.02 -4.79
N GLN A 15 -8.22 5.75 -5.06
CA GLN A 15 -8.95 4.60 -4.55
C GLN A 15 -8.75 4.39 -3.04
N CYS A 16 -7.55 4.72 -2.55
CA CYS A 16 -7.16 4.68 -1.15
C CYS A 16 -7.43 6.00 -0.39
N LEU A 17 -8.21 6.94 -0.93
CA LEU A 17 -8.57 8.18 -0.19
C LEU A 17 -9.23 7.92 1.17
N PRO A 18 -10.11 6.91 1.34
CA PRO A 18 -10.63 6.59 2.67
C PRO A 18 -9.55 6.08 3.62
N LEU A 19 -8.58 5.30 3.11
CA LEU A 19 -7.44 4.80 3.89
C LEU A 19 -6.51 5.95 4.33
N SER A 20 -6.24 6.91 3.44
CA SER A 20 -5.42 8.07 3.76
C SER A 20 -6.05 8.94 4.85
N TYR A 21 -7.36 9.17 4.75
CA TYR A 21 -8.12 9.90 5.77
C TYR A 21 -8.19 9.12 7.08
N TYR A 22 -8.43 7.81 7.00
CA TYR A 22 -8.45 6.92 8.16
C TYR A 22 -7.13 6.93 8.92
N GLU A 23 -5.97 7.03 8.28
CA GLU A 23 -4.71 7.03 9.03
C GLU A 23 -4.34 8.39 9.62
N VAL A 24 -4.79 9.49 9.00
CA VAL A 24 -4.50 10.84 9.51
C VAL A 24 -5.20 11.10 10.84
N VAL A 25 -6.45 10.67 11.00
CA VAL A 25 -7.24 10.98 12.21
C VAL A 25 -6.69 10.30 13.47
N PRO A 26 -6.39 8.98 13.48
CA PRO A 26 -5.70 8.32 14.58
C PRO A 26 -4.25 8.79 14.73
N CYS A 27 -3.54 9.18 13.65
CA CYS A 27 -2.19 9.76 13.77
C CYS A 27 -2.20 11.08 14.57
N SER A 28 -3.30 11.85 14.57
CA SER A 28 -3.43 13.02 15.43
C SER A 28 -3.76 12.70 16.90
N ASP A 29 -4.37 11.53 17.16
CA ASP A 29 -4.86 11.15 18.50
C ASP A 29 -4.10 9.98 19.16
N SER A 30 -3.20 9.30 18.43
CA SER A 30 -2.48 8.09 18.85
C SER A 30 -1.20 7.84 18.03
N PHE A 31 -0.32 6.94 18.51
CA PHE A 31 1.01 6.64 17.94
C PHE A 31 1.01 5.87 16.59
N PHE A 32 -0.04 6.01 15.79
CA PHE A 32 -0.09 5.41 14.45
C PHE A 32 0.73 6.24 13.45
N THR A 33 1.45 5.57 12.55
CA THR A 33 2.31 6.21 11.56
C THR A 33 1.69 6.03 10.18
N GLN A 34 1.47 7.14 9.47
CA GLN A 34 0.88 7.12 8.13
C GLN A 34 1.79 6.40 7.11
N PHE A 35 3.09 6.68 7.17
CA PHE A 35 4.11 5.94 6.42
C PHE A 35 5.03 5.25 7.42
N GLY A 36 4.75 3.96 7.66
CA GLY A 36 5.45 3.15 8.63
C GLY A 36 6.68 2.47 8.03
N SER A 37 7.76 2.41 8.81
CA SER A 37 8.88 1.51 8.50
C SER A 37 8.47 0.06 8.82
N ARG A 38 8.94 -0.91 8.02
CA ARG A 38 8.69 -2.34 8.27
C ARG A 38 9.19 -2.80 9.63
N VAL A 39 10.28 -2.20 10.12
CA VAL A 39 10.86 -2.45 11.45
C VAL A 39 9.85 -2.25 12.57
N GLN A 40 8.92 -1.30 12.42
CA GLN A 40 7.91 -1.00 13.43
C GLN A 40 6.87 -2.12 13.56
N LEU A 41 6.54 -2.81 12.47
CA LEU A 41 5.58 -3.92 12.46
C LEU A 41 6.23 -5.30 12.60
N PHE A 42 7.49 -5.43 12.18
CA PHE A 42 8.24 -6.68 12.19
C PHE A 42 9.59 -6.52 12.91
N PRO A 43 9.60 -6.14 14.20
CA PRO A 43 10.85 -5.87 14.94
C PRO A 43 11.69 -7.13 15.22
N LEU A 44 11.12 -8.32 15.02
CA LEU A 44 11.84 -9.59 15.21
C LEU A 44 12.51 -10.07 13.92
N ASP A 45 12.26 -9.40 12.78
CA ASP A 45 12.82 -9.76 11.49
C ASP A 45 13.94 -8.79 11.12
N SER A 46 15.19 -9.20 11.40
CA SER A 46 16.37 -8.39 11.14
C SER A 46 16.60 -8.06 9.66
N LEU A 47 16.01 -8.83 8.74
CA LEU A 47 16.13 -8.57 7.30
C LEU A 47 15.37 -7.30 6.89
N THR A 48 14.40 -6.86 7.71
CA THR A 48 13.65 -5.62 7.46
C THR A 48 14.44 -4.36 7.78
N TYR A 49 15.61 -4.48 8.45
CA TYR A 49 16.36 -3.33 8.97
C TYR A 49 17.17 -2.64 7.88
N GLU A 50 17.56 -3.39 6.84
CA GLU A 50 18.41 -2.91 5.75
C GLU A 50 17.61 -2.47 4.51
N ILE A 51 16.27 -2.54 4.58
CA ILE A 51 15.38 -2.24 3.46
C ILE A 51 14.81 -0.83 3.64
N ASP A 52 15.24 0.08 2.77
CA ASP A 52 14.88 1.50 2.78
C ASP A 52 14.17 1.97 1.50
N TYR A 53 13.99 1.09 0.51
CA TYR A 53 13.42 1.39 -0.80
C TYR A 53 11.91 1.09 -0.90
N GLU A 54 11.28 0.55 0.14
CA GLU A 54 9.84 0.27 0.19
C GLU A 54 9.27 0.65 1.56
N PHE A 55 7.96 0.89 1.62
CA PHE A 55 7.33 1.39 2.83
C PHE A 55 5.89 0.89 2.97
N LEU A 56 5.41 0.88 4.21
CA LEU A 56 4.03 0.54 4.52
C LEU A 56 3.20 1.82 4.62
N TRP A 57 2.07 1.80 3.96
CA TRP A 57 0.97 2.71 4.24
C TRP A 57 0.18 2.11 5.41
N GLY A 58 0.30 2.76 6.59
CA GLY A 58 -0.23 2.25 7.85
C GLY A 58 0.39 0.90 8.22
N SER A 59 -0.46 -0.07 8.52
CA SER A 59 -0.05 -1.45 8.85
C SER A 59 -0.33 -2.50 7.78
N ASP A 60 -1.03 -2.11 6.71
CA ASP A 60 -1.86 -3.03 5.94
C ASP A 60 -1.54 -3.05 4.45
N LEU A 61 -0.94 -1.98 3.91
CA LEU A 61 -0.61 -1.86 2.49
C LEU A 61 0.89 -1.62 2.31
N LEU A 62 1.61 -2.56 1.70
CA LEU A 62 3.01 -2.42 1.33
C LEU A 62 3.13 -1.85 -0.08
N ILE A 63 3.90 -0.77 -0.20
CA ILE A 63 4.17 -0.08 -1.46
C ILE A 63 5.61 -0.34 -1.85
N VAL A 64 5.80 -0.95 -3.03
CA VAL A 64 7.12 -1.31 -3.55
C VAL A 64 7.41 -0.48 -4.79
N PRO A 65 7.99 0.73 -4.66
CA PRO A 65 8.27 1.58 -5.80
C PRO A 65 9.36 0.95 -6.68
N VAL A 66 9.22 1.11 -8.01
CA VAL A 66 10.27 0.78 -8.96
C VAL A 66 11.23 1.96 -9.01
N LEU A 67 12.34 1.89 -8.28
CA LEU A 67 13.38 2.90 -8.30
C LEU A 67 14.36 2.58 -9.44
N GLU A 68 14.44 3.45 -10.44
CA GLU A 68 15.49 3.40 -11.45
C GLU A 68 16.67 4.26 -11.00
N GLU A 69 17.73 3.66 -10.47
CA GLU A 69 19.05 4.29 -10.44
C GLU A 69 20.13 3.29 -10.82
N GLU A 70 21.09 3.72 -11.67
CA GLU A 70 22.18 2.91 -12.24
C GLU A 70 23.15 2.31 -11.21
N THR A 71 22.82 2.36 -9.93
CA THR A 71 23.67 1.92 -8.84
C THR A 71 22.81 1.43 -7.69
N THR A 72 23.03 0.17 -7.30
CA THR A 72 22.74 -0.36 -5.95
C THR A 72 21.34 -0.98 -5.76
N PHE A 73 21.28 -2.30 -6.03
CA PHE A 73 20.38 -3.29 -5.43
C PHE A 73 18.87 -3.01 -5.45
N VAL A 74 18.35 -2.64 -6.62
CA VAL A 74 17.09 -3.22 -7.10
C VAL A 74 17.42 -3.82 -8.46
N LEU A 75 17.03 -5.07 -8.71
CA LEU A 75 17.29 -5.74 -10.00
C LEU A 75 16.38 -5.17 -11.11
N CYS A 76 16.44 -3.87 -11.32
CA CYS A 76 15.70 -3.17 -12.36
C CYS A 76 16.71 -2.63 -13.38
N SER A 77 16.87 -3.33 -14.51
CA SER A 77 17.52 -2.74 -15.69
C SER A 77 16.60 -1.67 -16.29
N LYS A 78 17.10 -0.83 -17.20
CA LYS A 78 16.43 0.35 -17.84
C LYS A 78 15.13 0.06 -18.65
N ASN A 79 14.47 -1.05 -18.36
CA ASN A 79 13.20 -1.52 -18.91
C ASN A 79 12.58 -2.57 -17.96
N ALA A 80 12.71 -2.35 -16.65
CA ALA A 80 12.39 -3.33 -15.64
C ALA A 80 10.88 -3.57 -15.61
N THR A 81 10.50 -4.77 -16.00
CA THR A 81 9.11 -5.27 -15.86
C THR A 81 8.93 -6.03 -14.55
N GLN A 82 9.97 -6.08 -13.71
CA GLN A 82 10.02 -6.89 -12.51
C GLN A 82 10.84 -6.20 -11.42
N VAL A 83 10.39 -6.33 -10.18
CA VAL A 83 11.09 -5.85 -8.98
C VAL A 83 11.27 -7.00 -8.01
N SER A 84 12.47 -7.15 -7.43
CA SER A 84 12.72 -8.13 -6.37
C SER A 84 12.63 -7.43 -5.03
N THR A 85 11.81 -7.97 -4.13
CA THR A 85 11.70 -7.45 -2.75
C THR A 85 11.57 -8.58 -1.74
N TYR A 86 11.99 -8.32 -0.50
CA TYR A 86 11.80 -9.22 0.63
C TYR A 86 10.43 -8.98 1.27
N LEU A 87 9.60 -10.02 1.44
CA LEU A 87 8.34 -9.92 2.17
C LEU A 87 8.49 -10.49 3.58
N PRO A 88 8.10 -9.75 4.64
CA PRO A 88 8.23 -10.24 6.01
C PRO A 88 7.15 -11.28 6.29
N GLN A 89 7.29 -12.02 7.39
CA GLN A 89 6.38 -13.11 7.75
C GLN A 89 4.92 -12.66 7.90
N SER A 90 4.12 -12.87 6.85
CA SER A 90 2.67 -12.58 6.77
C SER A 90 2.15 -13.12 5.44
N LEU A 91 0.83 -13.34 5.31
CA LEU A 91 0.23 -13.47 3.99
C LEU A 91 0.27 -12.13 3.27
N TRP A 92 0.61 -12.15 1.98
CA TRP A 92 0.66 -10.98 1.11
C TRP A 92 -0.17 -11.23 -0.13
N TYR A 93 -1.14 -10.34 -0.38
CA TYR A 93 -2.05 -10.41 -1.52
C TYR A 93 -1.75 -9.28 -2.48
N ASP A 94 -1.78 -9.56 -3.78
CA ASP A 94 -1.67 -8.54 -4.81
C ASP A 94 -2.92 -7.65 -4.80
N PHE A 95 -2.73 -6.34 -4.69
CA PHE A 95 -3.83 -5.38 -4.59
C PHE A 95 -4.77 -5.41 -5.80
N TYR A 96 -4.22 -5.61 -7.01
CA TYR A 96 -4.97 -5.50 -8.25
C TYR A 96 -5.74 -6.78 -8.60
N THR A 97 -5.12 -7.93 -8.38
CA THR A 97 -5.65 -9.25 -8.74
C THR A 97 -6.26 -9.99 -7.56
N SER A 98 -6.04 -9.51 -6.33
CA SER A 98 -6.39 -10.18 -5.08
C SER A 98 -5.77 -11.59 -4.93
N ALA A 99 -4.78 -11.93 -5.76
CA ALA A 99 -4.10 -13.22 -5.71
C ALA A 99 -3.11 -13.28 -4.54
N LEU A 100 -2.98 -14.44 -3.91
CA LEU A 100 -1.93 -14.66 -2.91
C LEU A 100 -0.56 -14.65 -3.61
N VAL A 101 0.32 -13.74 -3.19
CA VAL A 101 1.68 -13.59 -3.73
C VAL A 101 2.67 -14.41 -2.93
N SER A 102 2.61 -14.35 -1.60
CA SER A 102 3.56 -15.03 -0.71
C SER A 102 2.98 -15.21 0.70
N ARG A 103 3.58 -16.16 1.43
CA ARG A 103 3.35 -16.38 2.86
C ARG A 103 4.38 -15.65 3.74
N GLY A 104 5.26 -14.87 3.14
CA GLY A 104 6.28 -14.07 3.82
C GLY A 104 7.51 -14.87 4.23
N GLY A 105 8.51 -14.16 4.76
CA GLY A 105 9.81 -14.70 5.16
C GLY A 105 10.74 -15.01 3.97
N GLU A 106 10.47 -14.44 2.79
CA GLU A 106 11.17 -14.77 1.55
C GLU A 106 11.32 -13.56 0.61
N ASN A 107 12.28 -13.65 -0.31
CA ASN A 107 12.40 -12.73 -1.44
C ASN A 107 11.46 -13.17 -2.57
N VAL A 108 10.67 -12.24 -3.08
CA VAL A 108 9.77 -12.45 -4.21
C VAL A 108 10.12 -11.52 -5.36
N THR A 109 9.77 -11.93 -6.57
CA THR A 109 9.85 -11.09 -7.76
C THR A 109 8.43 -10.72 -8.19
N LEU A 110 8.11 -9.43 -8.11
CA LEU A 110 6.82 -8.87 -8.50
C LEU A 110 6.90 -8.36 -9.93
N ILE A 111 5.80 -8.43 -10.66
CA ILE A 111 5.68 -7.83 -11.99
C ILE A 111 5.36 -6.35 -11.79
N ALA A 112 6.20 -5.49 -12.35
CA ALA A 112 6.10 -4.04 -12.23
C ALA A 112 6.28 -3.40 -13.62
N PRO A 113 5.23 -3.34 -14.45
CA PRO A 113 5.25 -2.58 -15.70
C PRO A 113 5.54 -1.10 -15.41
N LEU A 114 6.05 -0.36 -16.40
CA LEU A 114 6.34 1.08 -16.31
C LEU A 114 5.18 1.92 -15.75
N ASP A 115 3.95 1.45 -15.97
CA ASP A 115 2.70 2.12 -15.68
C ASP A 115 2.12 1.76 -14.30
N THR A 116 2.72 0.82 -13.56
CA THR A 116 2.11 0.23 -12.37
C THR A 116 3.12 -0.01 -11.27
N ILE A 117 2.81 0.52 -10.09
CA ILE A 117 3.59 0.29 -8.87
C ILE A 117 3.02 -0.95 -8.20
N PRO A 118 3.85 -1.96 -7.86
CA PRO A 118 3.38 -3.10 -7.08
C PRO A 118 2.88 -2.69 -5.70
N LEU A 119 1.67 -3.14 -5.39
CA LEU A 119 0.97 -2.89 -4.14
C LEU A 119 0.55 -4.23 -3.55
N LEU A 120 0.92 -4.47 -2.29
CA LEU A 120 0.59 -5.72 -1.59
C LEU A 120 -0.22 -5.44 -0.33
N VAL A 121 -1.34 -6.14 -0.18
CA VAL A 121 -2.20 -6.09 1.00
C VAL A 121 -1.79 -7.18 1.96
N ARG A 122 -1.58 -6.82 3.22
CA ARG A 122 -1.24 -7.74 4.29
C ARG A 122 -2.47 -8.56 4.70
N GLY A 123 -2.32 -9.87 4.83
CA GLY A 123 -3.36 -10.72 5.42
C GLY A 123 -3.67 -10.34 6.87
N GLY A 124 -4.95 -10.38 7.21
CA GLY A 124 -5.48 -9.90 8.49
C GLY A 124 -6.06 -8.49 8.43
N SER A 125 -6.00 -7.81 7.28
CA SER A 125 -6.44 -6.42 7.13
C SER A 125 -7.75 -6.28 6.33
N ILE A 126 -8.54 -5.25 6.67
CA ILE A 126 -9.69 -4.80 5.87
C ILE A 126 -9.44 -3.34 5.48
N LEU A 127 -9.24 -3.10 4.20
CA LEU A 127 -9.00 -1.77 3.66
C LEU A 127 -10.32 -1.11 3.20
N PRO A 128 -10.72 0.04 3.76
CA PRO A 128 -11.80 0.83 3.20
C PRO A 128 -11.32 1.55 1.94
N MET A 129 -12.07 1.37 0.85
CA MET A 129 -11.74 1.94 -0.45
C MET A 129 -12.95 2.60 -1.10
N GLN A 130 -12.69 3.49 -2.05
CA GLN A 130 -13.71 4.20 -2.79
C GLN A 130 -13.41 4.13 -4.29
N GLU A 131 -14.43 4.01 -5.14
CA GLU A 131 -14.17 3.92 -6.59
C GLU A 131 -13.51 5.21 -7.10
N PRO A 132 -12.34 5.14 -7.75
CA PRO A 132 -11.60 6.34 -8.12
C PRO A 132 -12.31 7.13 -9.22
N SER A 133 -12.20 8.46 -9.16
CA SER A 133 -12.64 9.38 -10.22
C SER A 133 -11.53 10.39 -10.55
N ALA A 134 -11.80 11.27 -11.51
CA ALA A 134 -10.83 12.26 -11.98
C ALA A 134 -10.40 13.26 -10.90
N THR A 135 -11.23 13.50 -9.89
CA THR A 135 -10.93 14.42 -8.77
C THR A 135 -11.43 13.85 -7.45
N THR A 136 -10.81 14.26 -6.33
CA THR A 136 -11.20 13.85 -4.98
C THR A 136 -12.67 14.19 -4.66
N THR A 137 -13.17 15.35 -5.11
CA THR A 137 -14.57 15.77 -4.94
C THR A 137 -15.55 14.82 -5.64
N LEU A 138 -15.17 14.26 -6.79
CA LEU A 138 -15.98 13.27 -7.49
C LEU A 138 -15.86 11.89 -6.84
N THR A 139 -14.64 11.48 -6.49
CA THR A 139 -14.40 10.21 -5.80
C THR A 139 -15.21 10.10 -4.52
N ARG A 140 -15.29 11.16 -3.69
CA ARG A 140 -16.09 11.18 -2.44
C ARG A 140 -17.57 10.88 -2.61
N LYS A 141 -18.12 11.01 -3.83
CA LYS A 141 -19.53 10.71 -4.14
C LYS A 141 -19.75 9.28 -4.62
N ASN A 142 -18.68 8.55 -4.92
CA ASN A 142 -18.76 7.17 -5.39
C ASN A 142 -18.98 6.19 -4.23
N ASN A 143 -19.32 4.96 -4.59
CA ASN A 143 -19.56 3.90 -3.62
C ASN A 143 -18.30 3.57 -2.82
N LEU A 144 -18.48 3.41 -1.52
CA LEU A 144 -17.50 2.79 -0.64
C LEU A 144 -17.59 1.28 -0.74
N TYR A 145 -16.44 0.62 -0.67
CA TYR A 145 -16.34 -0.82 -0.59
C TYR A 145 -15.15 -1.21 0.30
N LEU A 146 -15.16 -2.46 0.76
CA LEU A 146 -14.13 -2.99 1.66
C LEU A 146 -13.36 -4.09 0.93
N LEU A 147 -12.03 -4.00 0.95
CA LEU A 147 -11.16 -5.10 0.54
C LEU A 147 -10.67 -5.83 1.78
N ALA A 148 -11.18 -7.04 2.01
CA ALA A 148 -10.80 -7.88 3.12
C ALA A 148 -9.76 -8.92 2.69
N ALA A 149 -8.54 -8.80 3.22
CA ALA A 149 -7.47 -9.78 3.06
C ALA A 149 -7.42 -10.67 4.31
N ALA A 150 -7.88 -11.91 4.19
CA ALA A 150 -7.87 -12.85 5.32
C ALA A 150 -6.45 -13.26 5.72
N ASP A 151 -6.23 -13.50 7.01
CA ASP A 151 -5.01 -14.12 7.52
C ASP A 151 -5.06 -15.67 7.40
N GLU A 152 -4.07 -16.36 7.96
CA GLU A 152 -3.99 -17.82 7.96
C GLU A 152 -5.17 -18.51 8.69
N LEU A 153 -5.84 -17.79 9.59
CA LEU A 153 -7.00 -18.27 10.35
C LEU A 153 -8.33 -17.89 9.67
N GLY A 154 -8.29 -17.20 8.54
CA GLY A 154 -9.48 -16.71 7.85
C GLY A 154 -10.08 -15.44 8.46
N VAL A 155 -9.33 -14.74 9.30
CA VAL A 155 -9.76 -13.52 10.01
C VAL A 155 -9.18 -12.29 9.31
N ALA A 156 -9.96 -11.21 9.26
CA ALA A 156 -9.49 -9.90 8.85
C ALA A 156 -10.13 -8.84 9.75
N ALA A 157 -9.39 -7.79 10.07
CA ALA A 157 -9.87 -6.66 10.84
C ALA A 157 -9.45 -5.35 10.17
N GLY A 158 -10.25 -4.32 10.35
CA GLY A 158 -9.95 -2.97 9.88
C GLY A 158 -10.96 -2.00 10.46
N GLU A 159 -10.64 -0.72 10.39
CA GLU A 159 -11.49 0.34 10.91
C GLU A 159 -11.76 1.35 9.79
N LEU A 160 -12.88 2.05 9.89
CA LEU A 160 -13.26 3.10 8.96
C LEU A 160 -13.69 4.31 9.78
N TYR A 161 -12.99 5.41 9.59
CA TYR A 161 -13.42 6.72 10.08
C TYR A 161 -14.10 7.48 8.94
N TRP A 162 -15.32 7.95 9.17
CA TRP A 162 -16.11 8.67 8.17
C TRP A 162 -16.75 9.91 8.78
N ASP A 163 -16.35 11.07 8.28
CA ASP A 163 -16.81 12.38 8.75
C ASP A 163 -17.11 13.30 7.55
N ASP A 164 -17.66 14.48 7.82
CA ASP A 164 -17.98 15.49 6.82
C ASP A 164 -16.73 16.06 6.12
N GLY A 165 -15.55 15.92 6.73
CA GLY A 165 -14.24 16.25 6.17
C GLY A 165 -13.92 17.75 6.13
N ASP A 166 -14.81 18.62 6.62
CA ASP A 166 -14.66 20.07 6.57
C ASP A 166 -14.86 20.74 7.94
N SER A 167 -15.54 20.10 8.89
CA SER A 167 -15.80 20.69 10.20
C SER A 167 -14.59 20.60 11.13
N LEU A 168 -14.11 21.75 11.63
CA LEU A 168 -13.24 21.77 12.82
C LEU A 168 -14.12 21.57 14.06
N SER A 169 -13.81 20.57 14.88
CA SER A 169 -14.47 20.36 16.17
C SER A 169 -14.39 21.65 17.01
N LYS A 170 -15.54 22.02 17.62
CA LYS A 170 -15.67 23.21 18.45
C LYS A 170 -15.09 23.03 19.84
#